data_AF-A0A7K2XMQ5-F1
#
_entry.id   AF-A0A7K2XMQ5-F1
#
_cell.length_a   1.000
_cell.length_b   1.000
_cell.length_c   1.000
_cell.angle_alpha   90.00
_cell.angle_beta   90.00
_cell.angle_gamma   90.00
#
_symmetry.space_group_name_H-M   'P 1'
#
loop_
_entity.id
_entity.type
_entity.pdbx_description
1 polymer ?
#
loop_
_entity_poly.entity_id
_entity_poly.type
_entity_poly.pdbx_seq_one_letter_code
_entity_poly.pdbx_strand_id
1 'polypeptide(L)'
;METPDNATPTGIAAKDWATASAEPQYRAAVIDLLGALAYGELAAFERLAEDAKLAPTLADKAELAKMASAEFHHFEQLRGRLAAVDAEPTEAMEPFAKALDDFHRQTAPSDWLEGLVKAYVGDSIASDFYREVAARLDSDTRALVLSVLDDTGHGNFAVEKVRAAIDADPRVGGRLALWARRLMGEA
;
A
#
# COMPACT_ATOMS: atom_id res chain seq x y z
N MET A 1 -24.80 -3.70 -14.53
CA MET A 1 -23.49 -3.05 -14.72
C MET A 1 -23.75 -1.56 -14.71
N GLU A 2 -23.99 -1.02 -13.52
CA GLU A 2 -24.08 0.43 -13.32
C GLU A 2 -22.64 0.96 -13.34
N THR A 3 -22.40 1.89 -14.25
CA THR A 3 -21.20 2.73 -14.23
C THR A 3 -21.21 3.49 -12.90
N PRO A 4 -20.13 3.53 -12.11
CA PRO A 4 -20.13 4.34 -10.91
C PRO A 4 -20.37 5.79 -11.32
N ASP A 5 -21.28 6.45 -10.59
CA ASP A 5 -21.67 7.82 -10.79
C ASP A 5 -20.42 8.71 -10.76
N ASN A 6 -20.02 9.24 -11.92
CA ASN A 6 -18.91 10.18 -12.06
C ASN A 6 -19.38 11.53 -11.50
N ALA A 7 -19.59 11.59 -10.19
CA ALA A 7 -19.94 12.79 -9.49
C ALA A 7 -18.84 13.83 -9.76
N THR A 8 -19.23 14.97 -10.33
CA THR A 8 -18.28 16.06 -10.60
C THR A 8 -17.63 16.47 -9.27
N PRO A 9 -16.29 16.52 -9.18
CA PRO A 9 -15.62 16.93 -7.94
C PRO A 9 -16.13 18.31 -7.48
N THR A 10 -16.36 18.47 -6.17
CA THR A 10 -16.80 19.73 -5.56
C THR A 10 -15.93 20.08 -4.36
N GLY A 11 -15.97 21.35 -3.92
CA GLY A 11 -15.20 21.80 -2.75
C GLY A 11 -13.69 21.66 -2.95
N ILE A 12 -13.00 21.11 -1.94
CA ILE A 12 -11.55 20.83 -2.00
C ILE A 12 -11.17 19.95 -3.19
N ALA A 13 -11.97 18.94 -3.52
CA ALA A 13 -11.65 17.97 -4.56
C ALA A 13 -11.65 18.56 -5.99
N ALA A 14 -12.22 19.75 -6.16
CA ALA A 14 -12.22 20.53 -7.40
C ALA A 14 -11.07 21.54 -7.49
N LYS A 15 -10.31 21.75 -6.41
CA LYS A 15 -9.20 22.70 -6.34
C LYS A 15 -7.87 22.00 -6.64
N ASP A 16 -6.89 22.77 -7.07
CA ASP A 16 -5.49 22.36 -7.11
C ASP A 16 -4.83 22.49 -5.73
N TRP A 17 -3.59 22.01 -5.60
CA TRP A 17 -2.85 22.09 -4.34
C TRP A 17 -2.66 23.55 -3.88
N ALA A 18 -2.32 24.44 -4.80
CA ALA A 18 -2.05 25.84 -4.48
C ALA A 18 -3.24 26.53 -3.81
N THR A 19 -4.46 26.22 -4.27
CA THR A 19 -5.68 26.80 -3.72
C THR A 19 -6.17 26.04 -2.48
N ALA A 20 -6.11 24.70 -2.50
CA ALA A 20 -6.62 23.88 -1.40
C ALA A 20 -5.74 24.00 -0.14
N SER A 21 -4.41 24.03 -0.30
CA SER A 21 -3.45 24.12 0.82
C SER A 21 -3.44 25.48 1.54
N ALA A 22 -4.14 26.49 1.00
CA ALA A 22 -4.39 27.74 1.71
C ALA A 22 -5.25 27.53 2.97
N GLU A 23 -6.01 26.42 3.03
CA GLU A 23 -6.74 25.99 4.22
C GLU A 23 -5.80 25.20 5.14
N PRO A 24 -5.39 25.75 6.32
CA PRO A 24 -4.30 25.17 7.10
C PRO A 24 -4.57 23.74 7.59
N GLN A 25 -5.82 23.44 7.94
CA GLN A 25 -6.23 22.11 8.39
C GLN A 25 -6.16 21.08 7.25
N TYR A 26 -6.53 21.48 6.04
CA TYR A 26 -6.41 20.60 4.87
C TYR A 26 -4.94 20.33 4.54
N ARG A 27 -4.11 21.38 4.52
CA ARG A 27 -2.66 21.23 4.31
C ARG A 27 -2.03 20.26 5.31
N ALA A 28 -2.35 20.41 6.60
CA ALA A 28 -1.85 19.50 7.64
C ALA A 28 -2.29 18.05 7.39
N ALA A 29 -3.58 17.83 7.09
CA ALA A 29 -4.10 16.50 6.82
C ALA A 29 -3.47 15.83 5.58
N VAL A 30 -3.13 16.60 4.54
CA VAL A 30 -2.41 16.05 3.37
C VAL A 30 -0.98 15.69 3.72
N ILE A 31 -0.28 16.50 4.53
CA ILE A 31 1.09 16.18 4.97
C ILE A 31 1.07 14.90 5.81
N ASP A 32 0.13 14.78 6.74
CA ASP A 32 -0.06 13.57 7.55
C ASP A 32 -0.34 12.34 6.67
N LEU A 33 -1.25 12.47 5.70
CA LEU A 33 -1.55 11.39 4.75
C LEU A 33 -0.30 10.97 3.98
N LEU A 34 0.41 11.93 3.37
CA LEU A 34 1.61 11.63 2.58
C LEU A 34 2.73 11.02 3.43
N GLY A 35 2.85 11.43 4.70
CA GLY A 35 3.77 10.84 5.67
C GLY A 35 3.42 9.38 6.00
N ALA A 36 2.15 9.11 6.28
CA ALA A 36 1.66 7.75 6.51
C ALA A 36 1.89 6.83 5.29
N LEU A 37 1.56 7.32 4.10
CA LEU A 37 1.76 6.56 2.86
C LEU A 37 3.25 6.33 2.62
N ALA A 38 4.09 7.36 2.68
CA ALA A 38 5.52 7.22 2.41
C ALA A 38 6.19 6.19 3.34
N TYR A 39 5.87 6.23 4.65
CA TYR A 39 6.40 5.22 5.56
C TYR A 39 5.83 3.83 5.29
N GLY A 40 4.54 3.72 4.96
CA GLY A 40 3.90 2.48 4.58
C GLY A 40 4.60 1.79 3.41
N GLU A 41 4.85 2.53 2.32
CA GLU A 41 5.58 2.07 1.14
C GLU A 41 7.02 1.62 1.48
N LEU A 42 7.73 2.39 2.31
CA LEU A 42 9.08 2.03 2.75
C LEU A 42 9.09 0.73 3.57
N ALA A 43 8.15 0.59 4.52
CA ALA A 43 8.02 -0.61 5.34
C ALA A 43 7.60 -1.82 4.50
N ALA A 44 6.68 -1.64 3.54
CA ALA A 44 6.26 -2.67 2.61
C ALA A 44 7.42 -3.16 1.73
N PHE A 45 8.24 -2.25 1.17
CA PHE A 45 9.48 -2.60 0.47
C PHE A 45 10.38 -3.52 1.31
N GLU A 46 10.68 -3.13 2.55
CA GLU A 46 11.56 -3.92 3.41
C GLU A 46 10.99 -5.31 3.68
N ARG A 47 9.67 -5.39 3.94
CA ARG A 47 9.01 -6.66 4.24
C ARG A 47 8.95 -7.57 3.02
N LEU A 48 8.59 -7.06 1.84
CA LEU A 48 8.59 -7.85 0.61
C LEU A 48 9.99 -8.35 0.25
N ALA A 49 11.02 -7.52 0.45
CA ALA A 49 12.41 -7.91 0.25
C ALA A 49 12.85 -9.02 1.22
N GLU A 50 12.39 -8.98 2.48
CA GLU A 50 12.62 -10.04 3.46
C GLU A 50 11.87 -11.33 3.08
N ASP A 51 10.58 -11.23 2.76
CA ASP A 51 9.71 -12.36 2.40
C ASP A 51 10.19 -13.06 1.11
N ALA A 52 10.80 -12.32 0.17
CA ALA A 52 11.42 -12.87 -1.03
C ALA A 52 12.53 -13.90 -0.72
N LYS A 53 13.11 -13.91 0.48
CA LYS A 53 14.09 -14.92 0.91
C LYS A 53 13.45 -16.29 1.15
N LEU A 54 12.13 -16.34 1.40
CA LEU A 54 11.37 -17.58 1.62
C LEU A 54 10.95 -18.25 0.30
N ALA A 55 11.17 -17.60 -0.84
CA ALA A 55 10.76 -18.09 -2.15
C ALA A 55 11.33 -19.48 -2.48
N PRO A 56 10.51 -20.44 -2.95
CA PRO A 56 10.96 -21.79 -3.25
C PRO A 56 11.77 -21.87 -4.56
N THR A 57 11.62 -20.87 -5.45
CA THR A 57 12.33 -20.81 -6.73
C THR A 57 12.91 -19.42 -6.97
N LEU A 58 13.93 -19.33 -7.84
CA LEU A 58 14.49 -18.04 -8.25
C LEU A 58 13.47 -17.17 -8.99
N ALA A 59 12.56 -17.77 -9.75
CA ALA A 59 11.50 -17.04 -10.43
C ALA A 59 10.53 -16.41 -9.42
N ASP A 60 10.11 -17.18 -8.41
CA ASP A 60 9.25 -16.68 -7.33
C ASP A 60 9.92 -15.56 -6.54
N LYS A 61 11.22 -15.70 -6.28
CA LYS A 61 12.02 -14.65 -5.62
C LYS A 61 12.05 -13.36 -6.44
N ALA A 62 12.21 -13.49 -7.76
CA ALA A 62 12.26 -12.34 -8.66
C ALA A 62 10.92 -11.57 -8.68
N GLU A 63 9.78 -12.26 -8.61
CA GLU A 63 8.46 -11.62 -8.58
C GLU A 63 8.25 -10.78 -7.31
N LEU A 64 8.57 -11.30 -6.12
CA LEU A 64 8.50 -10.47 -4.89
C LEU A 64 9.56 -9.37 -4.86
N ALA A 65 10.75 -9.60 -5.40
CA ALA A 65 11.76 -8.54 -5.51
C ALA A 65 11.30 -7.41 -6.44
N LYS A 66 10.55 -7.73 -7.50
CA LYS A 66 9.93 -6.74 -8.39
C LYS A 66 8.86 -5.94 -7.65
N MET A 67 8.00 -6.60 -6.86
CA MET A 67 7.04 -5.92 -6.00
C MET A 67 7.72 -4.95 -5.04
N ALA A 68 8.73 -5.44 -4.30
CA ALA A 68 9.48 -4.59 -3.37
C ALA A 68 10.05 -3.35 -4.08
N SER A 69 10.65 -3.53 -5.26
CA SER A 69 11.18 -2.40 -6.03
C SER A 69 10.12 -1.38 -6.43
N ALA A 70 8.86 -1.79 -6.66
CA ALA A 70 7.76 -0.88 -6.95
C ALA A 70 7.40 -0.04 -5.72
N GLU A 71 7.22 -0.66 -4.55
CA GLU A 71 6.94 0.05 -3.29
C GLU A 71 8.04 1.09 -2.97
N PHE A 72 9.32 0.74 -3.21
CA PHE A 72 10.41 1.71 -3.00
C PHE A 72 10.32 2.89 -3.97
N HIS A 73 9.90 2.65 -5.22
CA HIS A 73 9.67 3.73 -6.17
C HIS A 73 8.50 4.63 -5.73
N HIS A 74 7.42 4.05 -5.20
CA HIS A 74 6.28 4.77 -4.65
C HIS A 74 6.69 5.64 -3.46
N PHE A 75 7.48 5.08 -2.54
CA PHE A 75 8.12 5.83 -1.46
C PHE A 75 8.90 7.04 -1.99
N GLU A 76 9.73 6.87 -3.04
CA GLU A 76 10.48 7.98 -3.62
C GLU A 76 9.58 9.09 -4.18
N GLN A 77 8.47 8.73 -4.84
CA GLN A 77 7.50 9.68 -5.36
C GLN A 77 6.81 10.47 -4.23
N LEU A 78 6.37 9.78 -3.18
CA LEU A 78 5.70 10.39 -2.02
C LEU A 78 6.66 11.28 -1.22
N ARG A 79 7.90 10.83 -1.00
CA ARG A 79 8.98 11.62 -0.39
C ARG A 79 9.27 12.88 -1.21
N GLY A 80 9.34 12.74 -2.54
CA GLY A 80 9.51 13.86 -3.45
C GLY A 80 8.37 14.88 -3.36
N ARG A 81 7.12 14.41 -3.24
CA ARG A 81 5.97 15.28 -3.05
C ARG A 81 6.02 16.04 -1.72
N LEU A 82 6.32 15.36 -0.61
CA LEU A 82 6.48 16.00 0.70
C LEU A 82 7.46 17.18 0.63
N ALA A 83 8.64 16.95 0.03
CA ALA A 83 9.63 18.01 -0.16
C ALA A 83 9.11 19.14 -1.07
N ALA A 84 8.41 18.81 -2.17
CA ALA A 84 7.87 19.78 -3.11
C ALA A 84 6.74 20.66 -2.52
N VAL A 85 6.13 20.22 -1.42
CA VAL A 85 5.11 21.01 -0.69
C VAL A 85 5.66 21.66 0.58
N ASP A 86 6.99 21.75 0.71
CA ASP A 86 7.70 22.33 1.85
C ASP A 86 7.44 21.60 3.18
N ALA A 87 7.30 20.28 3.15
CA ALA A 87 7.28 19.42 4.34
C ALA A 87 8.57 18.60 4.41
N GLU A 88 9.18 18.50 5.60
CA GLU A 88 10.33 17.63 5.82
C GLU A 88 9.85 16.17 5.80
N PRO A 89 10.29 15.33 4.84
CA PRO A 89 9.72 14.00 4.68
C PRO A 89 9.89 13.09 5.90
N THR A 90 11.02 13.20 6.60
CA THR A 90 11.31 12.35 7.77
C THR A 90 10.37 12.71 8.92
N GLU A 91 10.19 14.00 9.18
CA GLU A 91 9.29 14.48 10.24
C GLU A 91 7.82 14.13 9.96
N ALA A 92 7.40 14.14 8.69
CA ALA A 92 6.04 13.74 8.30
C ALA A 92 5.79 12.24 8.49
N MET A 93 6.81 11.38 8.34
CA MET A 93 6.69 9.92 8.49
C MET A 93 6.74 9.46 9.95
N GLU A 94 7.55 10.11 10.78
CA GLU A 94 7.86 9.71 12.16
C GLU A 94 6.61 9.35 13.01
N PRO A 95 5.49 10.10 12.97
CA PRO A 95 4.30 9.79 13.77
C PRO A 95 3.67 8.43 13.46
N PHE A 96 3.85 7.92 12.25
CA PHE A 96 3.22 6.68 11.77
C PHE A 96 4.13 5.47 11.90
N ALA A 97 5.44 5.70 12.08
CA ALA A 97 6.45 4.66 12.03
C ALA A 97 6.15 3.51 12.99
N LYS A 98 5.91 3.84 14.26
CA LYS A 98 5.63 2.85 15.30
C LYS A 98 4.41 1.98 14.99
N ALA A 99 3.31 2.58 14.53
CA ALA A 99 2.07 1.85 14.28
C ALA A 99 2.23 0.85 13.13
N LEU A 100 2.86 1.29 12.04
CA LEU A 100 3.12 0.46 10.86
C LEU A 100 4.15 -0.65 11.15
N ASP A 101 5.20 -0.35 11.91
CA ASP A 101 6.15 -1.35 12.39
C ASP A 101 5.49 -2.41 13.28
N ASP A 102 4.62 -1.97 14.19
CA ASP A 102 3.88 -2.86 15.08
C ASP A 102 2.94 -3.78 14.28
N PHE A 103 2.23 -3.26 13.27
CA PHE A 103 1.43 -4.06 12.34
C PHE A 103 2.28 -5.11 11.64
N HIS A 104 3.40 -4.70 11.00
CA HIS A 104 4.25 -5.64 10.27
C HIS A 104 4.89 -6.69 11.16
N ARG A 105 5.25 -6.34 12.40
CA ARG A 105 5.78 -7.27 13.39
C ARG A 105 4.73 -8.29 13.84
N GLN A 106 3.50 -7.85 14.07
CA GLN A 106 2.37 -8.72 14.45
C GLN A 106 1.89 -9.60 13.29
N THR A 107 2.24 -9.22 12.06
CA THR A 107 1.90 -9.93 10.82
C THR A 107 3.14 -10.51 10.12
N ALA A 108 4.19 -10.87 10.85
CA ALA A 108 5.34 -11.56 10.26
C ALA A 108 4.92 -12.96 9.74
N PRO A 109 5.08 -13.27 8.44
CA PRO A 109 4.70 -14.57 7.90
C PRO A 109 5.65 -15.67 8.41
N SER A 110 5.13 -16.87 8.61
CA SER A 110 5.93 -18.03 9.03
C SER A 110 6.49 -18.84 7.86
N ASP A 111 5.91 -18.68 6.67
CA ASP A 111 6.35 -19.34 5.45
C ASP A 111 6.07 -18.49 4.19
N TRP A 112 6.51 -19.01 3.05
CA TRP A 112 6.33 -18.39 1.74
C TRP A 112 4.87 -18.07 1.40
N LEU A 113 3.94 -18.98 1.70
CA LEU A 113 2.54 -18.81 1.32
C LEU A 113 1.85 -17.75 2.17
N GLU A 114 2.20 -17.65 3.46
CA GLU A 114 1.75 -16.56 4.32
C GLU A 114 2.30 -15.21 3.84
N GLY A 115 3.55 -15.17 3.36
CA GLY A 115 4.14 -13.98 2.73
C GLY A 115 3.36 -13.53 1.48
N LEU A 116 3.02 -14.47 0.60
CA LEU A 116 2.18 -14.16 -0.58
C LEU A 116 0.79 -13.67 -0.22
N VAL A 117 0.13 -14.28 0.77
CA VAL A 117 -1.18 -13.83 1.25
C VAL A 117 -1.07 -12.43 1.86
N LYS A 118 0.00 -12.16 2.63
CA LYS A 118 0.25 -10.83 3.20
C LYS A 118 0.43 -9.78 2.13
N ALA A 119 1.26 -10.06 1.11
CA ALA A 119 1.49 -9.16 -0.01
C ALA A 119 0.17 -8.83 -0.74
N TYR A 120 -0.63 -9.86 -1.05
CA TYR A 120 -1.93 -9.68 -1.73
C TYR A 120 -2.95 -8.89 -0.90
N VAL A 121 -3.10 -9.23 0.38
CA VAL A 121 -4.06 -8.57 1.27
C VAL A 121 -3.63 -7.13 1.55
N GLY A 122 -2.34 -6.91 1.82
CA GLY A 122 -1.78 -5.57 2.04
C GLY A 122 -2.00 -4.64 0.84
N ASP A 123 -1.65 -5.11 -0.36
CA ASP A 123 -1.87 -4.37 -1.61
C ASP A 123 -3.36 -4.07 -1.85
N SER A 124 -4.26 -5.02 -1.56
CA SER A 124 -5.70 -4.80 -1.70
C SER A 124 -6.25 -3.76 -0.71
N ILE A 125 -5.83 -3.81 0.56
CA ILE A 125 -6.24 -2.84 1.59
C ILE A 125 -5.72 -1.45 1.24
N ALA A 126 -4.45 -1.34 0.88
CA ALA A 126 -3.85 -0.08 0.44
C ALA A 126 -4.59 0.44 -0.78
N SER A 127 -4.85 -0.40 -1.77
CA SER A 127 -5.56 -0.03 -2.99
C SER A 127 -6.94 0.58 -2.75
N ASP A 128 -7.73 -0.06 -1.88
CA ASP A 128 -9.07 0.41 -1.53
C ASP A 128 -9.00 1.71 -0.72
N PHE A 129 -8.07 1.80 0.24
CA PHE A 129 -7.83 3.04 0.98
C PHE A 129 -7.45 4.20 0.06
N TYR A 130 -6.51 3.99 -0.86
CA TYR A 130 -6.02 5.01 -1.80
C TYR A 130 -7.16 5.52 -2.68
N ARG A 131 -7.99 4.62 -3.22
CA ARG A 131 -9.17 4.99 -4.01
C ARG A 131 -10.17 5.83 -3.21
N GLU A 132 -10.44 5.47 -1.97
CA GLU A 132 -11.38 6.19 -1.12
C GLU A 132 -10.90 7.57 -0.67
N VAL A 133 -9.62 7.70 -0.30
CA VAL A 133 -9.06 9.00 0.06
C VAL A 133 -8.91 9.90 -1.16
N ALA A 134 -8.51 9.34 -2.31
CA ALA A 134 -8.33 10.07 -3.56
C ALA A 134 -9.57 10.88 -3.96
N ALA A 135 -10.78 10.35 -3.75
CA ALA A 135 -12.03 11.03 -4.04
C ALA A 135 -12.22 12.36 -3.29
N ARG A 136 -11.50 12.57 -2.17
CA ARG A 136 -11.62 13.73 -1.28
C ARG A 136 -10.44 14.70 -1.37
N LEU A 137 -9.37 14.33 -2.08
CA LEU A 137 -8.16 15.13 -2.23
C LEU A 137 -8.28 16.15 -3.37
N ASP A 138 -7.52 17.23 -3.25
CA ASP A 138 -7.21 18.17 -4.34
C ASP A 138 -6.67 17.44 -5.57
N SER A 139 -6.76 18.07 -6.75
CA SER A 139 -6.42 17.43 -8.02
C SER A 139 -5.01 16.87 -8.08
N ASP A 140 -4.05 17.56 -7.48
CA ASP A 140 -2.63 17.26 -7.64
C ASP A 140 -2.25 16.10 -6.72
N THR A 141 -2.71 16.16 -5.47
CA THR A 141 -2.50 15.08 -4.50
C THR A 141 -3.28 13.82 -4.90
N ARG A 142 -4.51 13.96 -5.42
CA ARG A 142 -5.28 12.85 -6.00
C ARG A 142 -4.53 12.18 -7.14
N ALA A 143 -3.98 12.97 -8.07
CA ALA A 143 -3.25 12.43 -9.22
C ALA A 143 -2.03 11.61 -8.78
N LEU A 144 -1.27 12.09 -7.79
CA LEU A 144 -0.14 11.37 -7.22
C LEU A 144 -0.55 10.05 -6.56
N VAL A 145 -1.56 10.08 -5.68
CA VAL A 145 -2.01 8.87 -4.96
C VAL A 145 -2.52 7.81 -5.95
N LEU A 146 -3.23 8.23 -7.01
CA LEU A 146 -3.68 7.31 -8.05
C LEU A 146 -2.52 6.81 -8.94
N SER A 147 -1.49 7.62 -9.21
CA SER A 147 -0.34 7.14 -9.99
C SER A 147 0.50 6.11 -9.23
N VAL A 148 0.60 6.26 -7.91
CA VAL A 148 1.23 5.25 -7.03
C VAL A 148 0.42 3.94 -7.08
N LEU A 149 -0.91 4.04 -7.06
CA LEU A 149 -1.81 2.89 -7.11
C LEU A 149 -1.77 2.08 -8.41
N ASP A 150 -1.61 2.73 -9.56
CA ASP A 150 -1.70 2.07 -10.88
C ASP A 150 -0.53 1.10 -11.18
N ASP A 151 0.51 1.08 -10.36
CA ASP A 151 1.73 0.29 -10.58
C ASP A 151 1.73 -1.08 -9.85
N THR A 152 0.68 -1.41 -9.08
CA THR A 152 0.67 -2.61 -8.22
C THR A 152 0.12 -3.89 -8.88
N GLY A 153 0.39 -4.12 -10.17
CA GLY A 153 -0.13 -5.25 -10.98
C GLY A 153 0.26 -6.69 -10.55
N HIS A 154 0.64 -6.89 -9.28
CA HIS A 154 1.26 -8.08 -8.74
C HIS A 154 0.30 -9.04 -8.02
N GLY A 155 -0.93 -8.61 -7.71
CA GLY A 155 -1.90 -9.45 -6.99
C GLY A 155 -2.21 -10.79 -7.68
N ASN A 156 -2.16 -10.83 -9.02
CA ASN A 156 -2.40 -12.06 -9.79
C ASN A 156 -1.38 -13.17 -9.48
N PHE A 157 -0.10 -12.82 -9.30
CA PHE A 157 0.95 -13.79 -9.01
C PHE A 157 0.71 -14.51 -7.67
N ALA A 158 0.38 -13.75 -6.63
CA ALA A 158 0.09 -14.31 -5.31
C ALA A 158 -1.14 -15.24 -5.36
N VAL A 159 -2.21 -14.82 -6.03
CA VAL A 159 -3.43 -15.62 -6.18
C VAL A 159 -3.16 -16.94 -6.90
N GLU A 160 -2.42 -16.91 -8.02
CA GLU A 160 -2.07 -18.11 -8.78
C GLU A 160 -1.28 -19.11 -7.94
N LYS A 161 -0.25 -18.65 -7.21
CA LYS A 161 0.60 -19.49 -6.38
C LYS A 161 -0.14 -20.09 -5.20
N VAL A 162 -0.97 -19.29 -4.53
CA VAL A 162 -1.80 -19.76 -3.41
C VAL A 162 -2.83 -20.79 -3.88
N ARG A 163 -3.50 -20.57 -5.02
CA ARG A 163 -4.43 -21.54 -5.60
C ARG A 163 -3.73 -22.85 -5.95
N ALA A 164 -2.60 -22.80 -6.63
CA ALA A 164 -1.83 -23.99 -6.96
C ALA A 164 -1.40 -24.78 -5.71
N ALA A 165 -1.03 -24.09 -4.63
CA ALA A 165 -0.69 -24.73 -3.35
C ALA A 165 -1.90 -25.40 -2.68
N ILE A 166 -3.08 -24.77 -2.74
CA ILE A 166 -4.33 -25.34 -2.22
C ILE A 166 -4.78 -26.56 -3.04
N ASP A 167 -4.65 -26.51 -4.36
CA ASP A 167 -4.98 -27.63 -5.24
C ASP A 167 -4.07 -28.83 -4.97
N ALA A 168 -2.79 -28.59 -4.66
CA ALA A 168 -1.83 -29.62 -4.31
C ALA A 168 -2.02 -30.19 -2.89
N ASP A 169 -2.34 -29.34 -1.90
CA ASP A 169 -2.68 -29.74 -0.53
C ASP A 169 -3.85 -28.91 0.02
N PRO A 170 -5.09 -29.44 -0.02
CA PRO A 170 -6.28 -28.72 0.42
C PRO A 170 -6.25 -28.25 1.88
N ARG A 171 -5.40 -28.84 2.74
CA ARG A 171 -5.26 -28.44 4.15
C ARG A 171 -4.66 -27.04 4.29
N VAL A 172 -3.87 -26.60 3.30
CA VAL A 172 -3.26 -25.27 3.26
C VAL A 172 -4.32 -24.18 3.28
N GLY A 173 -5.45 -24.38 2.60
CA GLY A 173 -6.51 -23.38 2.50
C GLY A 173 -7.09 -22.96 3.85
N GLY A 174 -7.30 -23.91 4.76
CA GLY A 174 -7.81 -23.62 6.11
C GLY A 174 -6.85 -22.77 6.94
N ARG A 175 -5.54 -23.08 6.87
CA ARG A 175 -4.49 -22.31 7.55
C ARG A 175 -4.37 -20.89 6.99
N LEU A 176 -4.30 -20.75 5.67
CA LEU A 176 -4.18 -19.44 5.03
C LEU A 176 -5.43 -18.55 5.25
N ALA A 177 -6.62 -19.15 5.38
CA ALA A 177 -7.81 -18.39 5.73
C ALA A 177 -7.77 -17.84 7.17
N LEU A 178 -7.19 -18.57 8.14
CA LEU A 178 -6.96 -18.05 9.50
C LEU A 178 -5.93 -16.92 9.48
N TRP A 179 -4.86 -17.08 8.70
CA TRP A 179 -3.85 -16.06 8.51
C TRP A 179 -4.44 -14.76 7.92
N ALA A 180 -5.20 -14.86 6.84
CA ALA A 180 -5.85 -13.70 6.22
C ALA A 180 -6.79 -12.95 7.19
N ARG A 181 -7.54 -13.68 8.04
CA ARG A 181 -8.36 -13.05 9.09
C ARG A 181 -7.54 -12.34 10.16
N ARG A 182 -6.37 -12.88 10.52
CA ARG A 182 -5.44 -12.19 11.42
C ARG A 182 -4.90 -10.91 10.78
N LEU A 183 -4.48 -10.95 9.52
CA LEU A 183 -4.05 -9.75 8.79
C LEU A 183 -5.11 -8.65 8.85
N MET A 184 -6.37 -8.98 8.56
CA MET A 184 -7.49 -8.04 8.63
C MET A 184 -7.82 -7.54 10.05
N GLY A 185 -7.50 -8.32 11.08
CA GLY A 185 -7.77 -7.95 12.47
C GLY A 185 -6.67 -7.08 13.09
N GLU A 186 -5.45 -7.17 12.56
CA GLU A 186 -4.30 -6.36 12.99
C GLU A 186 -4.14 -5.07 12.19
N ALA A 187 -4.70 -5.02 10.96
CA ALA A 187 -4.74 -3.84 10.09
C ALA A 187 -5.75 -2.80 10.59
#